data_AF-A0A7X8WKG2-F1
#
_entry.id   AF-A0A7X8WKG2-F1
#
_cell.length_a   1.000
_cell.length_b   1.000
_cell.length_c   1.000
_cell.angle_alpha   90.00
_cell.angle_beta   90.00
_cell.angle_gamma   90.00
#
_symmetry.space_group_name_H-M   'P 1'
#
loop_
_entity.id
_entity.type
_entity.pdbx_description
1 polymer ?
#
loop_
_entity_poly.entity_id
_entity_poly.type
_entity_poly.pdbx_seq_one_letter_code
_entity_poly.pdbx_strand_id
1 'polypeptide(L)' 'DEGRTWSEGKTIYPGSAAYSSMTVLENGDIGLFFEKDDYTENVFTSFSLEWLTDGKDKYIKPIK' A
#
# COMPACT_ATOMS: atom_id res chain seq x y z
N ASP A 1 12.81 6.58 -9.08
CA ASP A 1 13.43 7.03 -10.34
C ASP A 1 12.46 7.89 -11.16
N GLU A 2 11.65 8.73 -10.48
CA GLU A 2 10.56 9.52 -11.09
C GLU A 2 9.59 8.69 -11.97
N GLY A 3 9.25 7.47 -11.54
CA GLY A 3 8.27 6.62 -12.23
C GLY A 3 8.77 5.98 -13.53
N ARG A 4 10.09 5.84 -13.69
CA ARG A 4 10.70 5.23 -14.88
C ARG A 4 10.65 3.70 -14.85
N THR A 5 10.73 3.10 -13.66
CA THR A 5 10.66 1.65 -13.48
C THR A 5 9.76 1.28 -12.30
N TRP A 6 9.25 0.05 -12.32
CA TRP A 6 8.38 -0.51 -11.29
C TRP A 6 8.90 -1.90 -10.90
N SER A 7 8.72 -2.26 -9.63
CA SER A 7 8.99 -3.61 -9.15
C SER A 7 7.80 -4.54 -9.49
N GLU A 8 7.97 -5.85 -9.26
CA GLU A 8 6.90 -6.85 -9.40
C GLU A 8 5.72 -6.65 -8.42
N GLY A 9 5.91 -5.84 -7.36
CA GLY A 9 4.91 -5.61 -6.32
C GLY A 9 4.74 -6.78 -5.33
N LYS A 10 3.76 -6.65 -4.43
CA LYS A 10 3.32 -7.71 -3.51
C LYS A 10 1.80 -7.81 -3.53
N THR A 11 1.28 -9.03 -3.46
CA THR A 11 -0.17 -9.28 -3.39
C THR A 11 -0.69 -8.97 -1.99
N ILE A 12 -1.67 -8.05 -1.89
CA ILE A 12 -2.40 -7.79 -0.64
C ILE A 12 -3.58 -8.75 -0.48
N TYR A 13 -4.32 -8.97 -1.56
CA TYR A 13 -5.49 -9.84 -1.58
C TYR A 13 -5.56 -10.58 -2.92
N PRO A 14 -5.63 -11.92 -2.92
CA PRO A 14 -5.64 -12.69 -4.16
C PRO A 14 -7.05 -12.85 -4.78
N GLY A 15 -8.10 -12.40 -4.09
CA GLY A 15 -9.48 -12.50 -4.57
C GLY A 15 -9.91 -11.32 -5.46
N SER A 16 -11.22 -11.24 -5.73
CA SER A 16 -11.83 -10.14 -6.51
C SER A 16 -11.56 -8.80 -5.81
N ALA A 17 -10.87 -7.90 -6.51
CA ALA A 17 -10.49 -6.59 -6.02
C ALA A 17 -10.63 -5.54 -7.13
N ALA A 18 -11.09 -4.35 -6.77
CA ALA A 18 -11.35 -3.27 -7.71
C ALA A 18 -10.74 -1.93 -7.26
N TYR A 19 -11.53 -0.88 -7.08
CA TYR A 19 -11.00 0.45 -6.80
C TYR A 19 -10.25 0.48 -5.48
N SER A 20 -9.21 1.32 -5.41
CA SER A 20 -8.40 1.48 -4.22
C SER A 20 -7.93 2.93 -4.02
N SER A 21 -7.60 3.25 -2.77
CA SER A 21 -6.97 4.50 -2.38
C SER A 21 -5.93 4.23 -1.29
N MET A 22 -4.81 4.95 -1.35
CA MET A 22 -3.67 4.77 -0.47
C MET A 22 -3.26 6.08 0.18
N THR A 23 -2.76 5.99 1.41
CA THR A 23 -2.21 7.13 2.15
C THR A 23 -1.07 6.70 3.06
N VAL A 24 -0.21 7.64 3.44
CA VAL A 24 0.78 7.43 4.52
C VAL A 24 0.13 7.76 5.85
N LEU A 25 0.14 6.81 6.78
CA LEU A 25 -0.42 6.95 8.12
C LEU A 25 0.54 7.72 9.04
N GLU A 26 0.05 8.18 10.19
CA GLU A 26 0.86 8.98 11.13
C GLU A 26 2.09 8.23 11.67
N ASN A 27 1.99 6.91 11.79
CA ASN A 27 3.08 6.02 12.22
C ASN A 27 4.06 5.66 11.08
N GLY A 28 3.82 6.13 9.85
CA GLY A 28 4.64 5.86 8.68
C GLY A 28 4.27 4.60 7.90
N ASP A 29 3.28 3.84 8.34
CA ASP A 29 2.75 2.72 7.58
C ASP A 29 1.95 3.21 6.36
N ILE A 30 1.76 2.30 5.41
CA ILE A 30 0.95 2.52 4.23
C ILE A 30 -0.47 2.02 4.54
N GLY A 31 -1.43 2.93 4.56
CA GLY A 31 -2.85 2.61 4.64
C GLY A 31 -3.41 2.35 3.25
N LEU A 32 -4.16 1.27 3.09
CA LEU A 32 -4.83 0.88 1.85
C LEU A 32 -6.31 0.64 2.13
N PHE A 33 -7.16 1.33 1.39
CA PHE A 33 -8.60 1.10 1.33
C PHE A 33 -8.97 0.59 -0.06
N PHE A 34 -9.73 -0.50 -0.15
CA PHE A 34 -10.08 -1.09 -1.45
C PHE A 34 -11.43 -1.85 -1.45
N GLU A 35 -12.02 -1.96 -2.64
CA GLU A 35 -13.21 -2.77 -2.90
C GLU A 35 -12.85 -4.25 -3.03
N LYS A 36 -13.57 -5.12 -2.33
CA LYS A 36 -13.30 -6.56 -2.21
C LYS A 36 -14.55 -7.40 -2.50
N ASP A 37 -14.31 -8.58 -3.05
CA ASP A 37 -15.28 -9.66 -3.28
C ASP A 37 -16.54 -9.17 -4.01
N ASP A 38 -16.37 -8.86 -5.30
CA ASP A 38 -17.45 -8.44 -6.21
C ASP A 38 -18.22 -7.22 -5.68
N TYR A 39 -17.48 -6.22 -5.20
CA TYR A 39 -17.99 -4.93 -4.70
C TYR A 39 -18.89 -5.04 -3.47
N THR A 40 -18.84 -6.17 -2.76
CA THR A 40 -19.67 -6.40 -1.56
C THR A 40 -19.04 -5.80 -0.30
N GLU A 41 -17.72 -5.60 -0.30
CA GLU A 41 -16.99 -5.05 0.83
C GLU A 41 -16.09 -3.89 0.43
N ASN A 42 -15.93 -2.96 1.37
CA ASN A 42 -14.97 -1.86 1.32
C ASN A 42 -14.07 -1.98 2.54
N VAL A 43 -12.86 -2.48 2.36
CA VAL A 43 -11.99 -2.89 3.46
C VAL A 43 -10.76 -1.98 3.59
N PHE A 44 -10.32 -1.80 4.83
CA PHE A 44 -9.07 -1.14 5.16
C PHE A 44 -8.05 -2.16 5.66
N THR A 45 -6.81 -2.03 5.19
CA THR A 45 -5.64 -2.73 5.73
C THR A 45 -4.44 -1.79 5.78
N SER A 46 -3.42 -2.15 6.54
CA SER A 46 -2.17 -1.38 6.63
C SER A 46 -0.96 -2.30 6.69
N PHE A 47 0.15 -1.87 6.11
CA PHE A 47 1.42 -2.59 6.11
C PHE A 47 2.60 -1.62 6.10
N SER A 48 3.75 -2.08 6.59
CA SER A 48 4.95 -1.25 6.68
C SER A 48 5.70 -1.17 5.34
N LEU A 49 6.42 -0.08 5.12
CA LEU A 49 7.32 0.06 3.97
C LEU A 49 8.45 -0.99 4.01
N GLU A 50 8.88 -1.38 5.22
CA GLU A 50 9.86 -2.44 5.41
C GLU A 50 9.37 -3.78 4.85
N TRP A 51 8.13 -4.17 5.16
CA TRP A 51 7.53 -5.39 4.61
C TRP A 51 7.37 -5.31 3.09
N LEU A 52 6.95 -4.15 2.56
CA LEU A 52 6.74 -3.95 1.12
C LEU A 52 8.04 -4.06 0.32
N THR A 53 9.16 -3.63 0.90
CA THR A 53 10.43 -3.45 0.17
C THR A 53 11.52 -4.41 0.62
N ASP A 54 11.19 -5.36 1.50
CA ASP A 54 12.15 -6.27 2.13
C ASP A 54 13.31 -5.51 2.80
N GLY A 55 12.97 -4.38 3.45
CA GLY A 55 13.90 -3.50 4.16
C GLY A 55 14.82 -2.65 3.28
N LYS A 56 14.61 -2.62 1.95
CA LYS A 56 15.44 -1.83 1.03
C LYS A 56 15.18 -0.34 1.12
N ASP A 57 13.94 0.07 1.38
CA ASP A 57 13.54 1.47 1.44
C ASP A 57 13.25 1.94 2.88
N LYS A 58 13.39 3.25 3.09
CA LYS A 58 13.11 3.90 4.38
C LYS A 58 12.31 5.16 4.19
N TYR A 59 11.22 5.29 4.95
CA TYR A 59 10.44 6.51 4.97
C TYR A 59 11.05 7.51 5.97
N ILE A 60 11.28 8.73 5.51
CA ILE A 60 11.70 9.85 6.35
C ILE A 60 10.58 10.87 6.30
N LYS A 61 9.92 11.10 7.45
CA LYS A 61 8.85 12.08 7.55
C LYS A 61 9.39 13.47 7.18
N PRO A 62 8.74 14.21 6.27
CA PRO A 62 9.16 15.56 5.94
C PRO A 62 9.16 16.44 7.20
N ILE A 63 10.26 17.17 7.41
CA ILE A 63 10.33 18.21 8.43
C ILE A 63 9.43 19.36 7.93
N LYS A 64 8.45 19.75 8.74
CA LYS A 64 7.59 20.90 8.45
C LYS A 64 8.34 22.21 8.61
#